data_AF-A0A258DE69-F1
#
_entry.id   AF-A0A258DE69-F1
#
_cell.length_a   1.000
_cell.length_b   1.000
_cell.length_c   1.000
_cell.angle_alpha   90.00
_cell.angle_beta   90.00
_cell.angle_gamma   90.00
#
_symmetry.space_group_name_H-M   'P 1'
#
loop_
_entity.id
_entity.type
_entity.pdbx_description
1 polymer ?
#
loop_
_entity_poly.entity_id
_entity_poly.type
_entity_poly.pdbx_seq_one_letter_code
_entity_poly.pdbx_strand_id
1 'polypeptide(L)'
;DVGGGFPSVYPGMIPPALAEYMDVIDRAFEDMKVHETTELWAEPGRSLVAESTSVLTRVELRKGDALYLNDGSYGTLFDATHAKWPFPVKLVRADGTDAEGELRPFRFYGPTCDSIDHMPGPFWLPADVREGDYIEIGMLGAYGVAMATGFNGYGQTDTVFMDDAPMASLFGLGPRHISTGGKRGKKRSK
;
A
#
# COMPACT_ATOMS: atom_id res chain seq x y z
N ASP A 1 16.25 -1.30 23.78
CA ASP A 1 15.71 -1.57 22.44
C ASP A 1 14.19 -1.67 22.55
N VAL A 2 13.48 -0.80 21.83
CA VAL A 2 12.00 -0.80 21.75
C VAL A 2 11.47 -1.53 20.52
N GLY A 3 12.35 -2.08 19.68
CA GLY A 3 12.02 -2.76 18.44
C GLY A 3 11.40 -1.82 17.40
N GLY A 4 10.61 -2.39 16.52
CA GLY A 4 9.87 -1.67 15.48
C GLY A 4 8.44 -1.30 15.87
N GLY A 5 7.51 -1.41 14.93
CA GLY A 5 6.08 -1.12 15.17
C GLY A 5 5.67 0.32 14.86
N PHE A 6 6.63 1.18 14.51
CA PHE A 6 6.37 2.55 14.03
C PHE A 6 5.37 2.54 12.86
N PRO A 7 4.49 3.54 12.80
CA PRO A 7 3.33 3.47 11.93
C PRO A 7 3.64 3.91 10.50
N SER A 8 2.72 3.60 9.59
CA SER A 8 2.66 4.10 8.21
C SER A 8 1.22 4.50 7.90
N VAL A 9 1.02 5.40 6.93
CA VAL A 9 -0.32 5.79 6.48
C VAL A 9 -0.86 4.81 5.46
N TYR A 10 -2.10 4.38 5.65
CA TYR A 10 -2.88 3.64 4.65
C TYR A 10 -4.26 4.30 4.50
N PRO A 11 -5.00 4.04 3.41
CA PRO A 11 -6.35 4.59 3.26
C PRO A 11 -7.24 4.31 4.47
N GLY A 12 -7.83 5.34 5.08
CA GLY A 12 -8.65 5.18 6.29
C GLY A 12 -7.89 4.83 7.58
N MET A 13 -6.56 4.68 7.52
CA MET A 13 -5.68 4.42 8.66
C MET A 13 -4.65 5.54 8.76
N ILE A 14 -4.98 6.57 9.54
CA ILE A 14 -4.15 7.77 9.70
C ILE A 14 -3.66 7.82 11.16
N PRO A 15 -2.42 7.37 11.42
CA PRO A 15 -1.84 7.40 12.74
C PRO A 15 -1.40 8.83 13.12
N PRO A 16 -1.09 9.07 14.41
CA PRO A 16 -0.41 10.29 14.86
C PRO A 16 0.90 10.53 14.10
N ALA A 17 1.45 11.74 14.21
CA ALA A 17 2.76 12.02 13.63
C ALA A 17 3.84 11.12 14.26
N LEU A 18 4.85 10.72 13.48
CA LEU A 18 5.93 9.88 14.00
C LEU A 18 6.65 10.52 15.20
N ALA A 19 6.79 11.85 15.18
CA ALA A 19 7.36 12.62 16.29
C ALA A 19 6.63 12.36 17.62
N GLU A 20 5.30 12.21 17.61
CA GLU A 20 4.53 11.93 18.84
C GLU A 20 4.86 10.56 19.43
N TYR A 21 5.19 9.56 18.59
CA TYR A 21 5.66 8.25 19.06
C TYR A 21 7.03 8.39 19.73
N MET A 22 7.94 9.14 19.11
CA MET A 22 9.28 9.38 19.66
C MET A 22 9.19 10.12 21.00
N ASP A 23 8.38 11.17 21.09
CA ASP A 23 8.17 11.94 22.33
C ASP A 23 7.60 11.08 23.48
N VAL A 24 6.76 10.09 23.17
CA VAL A 24 6.22 9.17 24.18
C VAL A 24 7.27 8.14 24.60
N ILE A 25 8.02 7.59 23.64
CA ILE A 25 9.08 6.61 23.93
C ILE A 25 10.19 7.26 24.78
N ASP A 26 10.62 8.45 24.41
CA ASP A 26 11.68 9.19 25.11
C ASP A 26 11.28 9.49 26.55
N ARG A 27 10.08 10.05 26.77
CA ARG A 27 9.56 10.30 28.13
C ARG A 27 9.42 9.01 28.94
N ALA A 28 8.92 7.94 28.32
CA ALA A 28 8.78 6.66 29.00
C ALA A 28 10.15 6.10 29.40
N PHE A 29 11.18 6.27 28.56
CA PHE A 29 12.55 5.85 28.84
C PHE A 29 13.19 6.67 29.97
N GLU A 30 12.99 8.01 29.99
CA GLU A 30 13.44 8.89 31.07
C GLU A 30 12.82 8.53 32.43
N ASP A 31 11.56 8.09 32.44
CA ASP A 31 10.88 7.63 33.66
C ASP A 31 11.37 6.25 34.14
N MET A 32 12.10 5.50 33.32
CA MET A 32 12.66 4.21 33.73
C MET A 32 13.88 4.40 34.63
N LYS A 33 13.97 3.58 35.68
CA LYS A 33 15.13 3.52 36.57
C LYS A 33 16.28 2.71 35.94
N VAL A 34 16.70 3.09 34.74
CA VAL A 34 17.85 2.49 34.04
C VAL A 34 19.14 3.22 34.38
N HIS A 35 20.28 2.63 34.03
CA HIS A 35 21.58 3.25 34.25
C HIS A 35 21.77 4.45 33.30
N GLU A 36 22.48 5.50 33.74
CA GLU A 36 22.69 6.73 32.96
C GLU A 36 23.45 6.52 31.63
N THR A 37 24.15 5.39 31.52
CA THR A 37 24.88 5.00 30.30
C THR A 37 24.05 4.09 29.38
N THR A 38 22.78 3.84 29.71
CA THR A 38 21.90 3.03 28.86
C THR A 38 21.51 3.84 27.64
N GLU A 39 21.73 3.27 26.46
CA GLU A 39 21.30 3.86 25.19
C GLU A 39 19.94 3.30 24.77
N LEU A 40 19.09 4.18 24.23
CA LEU A 40 17.82 3.82 23.64
C LEU A 40 18.00 3.52 22.14
N TRP A 41 17.53 2.36 21.71
CA TRP A 41 17.60 1.86 20.33
C TRP A 41 16.19 1.52 19.83
N ALA A 42 15.98 1.65 18.51
CA ALA A 42 14.73 1.35 17.82
C ALA A 42 15.01 0.70 16.45
N GLU A 43 14.07 -0.09 15.96
CA GLU A 43 14.19 -0.88 14.72
C GLU A 43 13.06 -0.55 13.72
N PRO A 44 12.98 0.69 13.21
CA PRO A 44 11.93 1.08 12.28
C PRO A 44 12.09 0.40 10.92
N GLY A 45 11.16 -0.50 10.58
CA GLY A 45 11.07 -1.12 9.25
C GLY A 45 10.03 -0.42 8.38
N ARG A 46 8.77 -0.86 8.50
CA ARG A 46 7.64 -0.40 7.68
C ARG A 46 7.51 1.13 7.60
N SER A 47 7.72 1.84 8.71
CA SER A 47 7.67 3.30 8.74
C SER A 47 8.67 3.97 7.79
N LEU A 48 9.83 3.37 7.54
CA LEU A 48 10.85 3.94 6.66
C LEU A 48 10.55 3.68 5.19
N VAL A 49 10.04 2.49 4.87
CA VAL A 49 10.02 1.99 3.48
C VAL A 49 8.62 1.81 2.90
N ALA A 50 7.54 1.82 3.69
CA ALA A 50 6.20 1.61 3.14
C ALA A 50 5.88 2.60 2.01
N GLU A 51 6.24 3.88 2.20
CA GLU A 51 5.97 4.97 1.25
C GLU A 51 6.88 4.94 0.02
N SER A 52 8.01 4.22 0.03
CA SER A 52 9.04 4.34 -1.01
C SER A 52 8.72 3.61 -2.31
N THR A 53 7.73 2.70 -2.31
CA THR A 53 7.51 1.79 -3.44
C THR A 53 6.03 1.65 -3.75
N SER A 54 5.70 1.85 -5.02
CA SER A 54 4.48 1.39 -5.67
C SER A 54 4.79 0.20 -6.57
N VAL A 55 3.83 -0.69 -6.75
CA VAL A 55 3.89 -1.79 -7.72
C VAL A 55 2.95 -1.48 -8.88
N LEU A 56 3.44 -1.57 -10.12
CA LEU A 56 2.59 -1.52 -11.31
C LEU A 56 2.32 -2.94 -11.81
N THR A 57 1.06 -3.33 -11.87
CA THR A 57 0.63 -4.63 -12.40
C THR A 57 -0.27 -4.43 -13.61
N ARG A 58 -0.18 -5.33 -14.59
CA ARG A 58 -1.02 -5.28 -15.80
C ARG A 58 -2.26 -6.12 -15.60
N VAL A 59 -3.42 -5.60 -16.03
CA VAL A 59 -4.68 -6.35 -16.10
C VAL A 59 -4.63 -7.29 -17.31
N GLU A 60 -4.52 -8.59 -17.05
CA GLU A 60 -4.50 -9.62 -18.09
C GLU A 60 -5.91 -10.04 -18.54
N LEU A 61 -6.87 -9.99 -17.61
CA LEU A 61 -8.25 -10.42 -17.87
C LEU A 61 -9.23 -9.67 -16.96
N ARG A 62 -10.38 -9.26 -17.51
CA ARG A 62 -11.48 -8.68 -16.73
C ARG A 62 -12.73 -9.55 -16.81
N LYS A 63 -13.28 -9.94 -15.66
CA LYS A 63 -14.58 -10.61 -15.54
C LYS A 63 -15.49 -9.84 -14.57
N GLY A 64 -16.24 -8.88 -15.11
CA GLY A 64 -17.09 -8.02 -14.29
C GLY A 64 -16.25 -7.14 -13.35
N ASP A 65 -16.31 -7.43 -12.06
CA ASP A 65 -15.55 -6.76 -10.98
C ASP A 65 -14.24 -7.49 -10.59
N ALA A 66 -13.98 -8.65 -11.19
CA ALA A 66 -12.75 -9.40 -11.00
C ALA A 66 -11.71 -9.01 -12.04
N LEU A 67 -10.57 -8.50 -11.58
CA LEU A 67 -9.40 -8.22 -12.41
C LEU A 67 -8.31 -9.25 -12.11
N TYR A 68 -7.81 -9.91 -13.15
CA TYR A 68 -6.69 -10.84 -13.06
C TYR A 68 -5.43 -10.10 -13.45
N LEU A 69 -4.46 -10.09 -12.55
CA LEU A 69 -3.22 -9.33 -12.66
C LEU A 69 -2.06 -10.27 -13.00
N ASN A 70 -1.02 -9.73 -13.62
CA ASN A 70 0.22 -10.45 -13.87
C ASN A 70 1.14 -10.59 -12.64
N ASP A 71 0.69 -10.14 -11.48
CA ASP A 71 1.35 -10.32 -10.18
C ASP A 71 0.31 -10.58 -9.09
N GLY A 72 0.72 -11.17 -7.97
CA GLY A 72 -0.17 -11.72 -6.97
C GLY A 72 0.48 -11.97 -5.62
N SER A 73 -0.18 -12.79 -4.81
CA SER A 73 0.17 -13.08 -3.41
C SER A 73 1.52 -13.75 -3.25
N TYR A 74 1.95 -14.51 -4.26
CA TYR A 74 3.25 -15.18 -4.32
C TYR A 74 4.36 -14.29 -4.90
N GLY A 75 4.00 -13.15 -5.49
CA GLY A 75 4.94 -12.14 -5.96
C GLY A 75 4.93 -10.93 -5.03
N THR A 76 4.85 -9.72 -5.57
CA THR A 76 5.06 -8.50 -4.76
C THR A 76 3.82 -8.07 -3.97
N LEU A 77 2.67 -8.69 -4.20
CA LEU A 77 1.38 -8.32 -3.60
C LEU A 77 1.02 -9.14 -2.36
N PHE A 78 2.01 -9.74 -1.68
CA PHE A 78 1.79 -10.53 -0.47
C PHE A 78 0.96 -9.76 0.57
N ASP A 79 1.33 -8.52 0.90
CA ASP A 79 0.64 -7.72 1.91
C ASP A 79 -0.77 -7.32 1.48
N ALA A 80 -0.93 -6.91 0.22
CA ALA A 80 -2.23 -6.57 -0.37
C ALA A 80 -3.21 -7.75 -0.31
N THR A 81 -2.67 -8.97 -0.31
CA THR A 81 -3.44 -10.22 -0.15
C THR A 81 -3.73 -10.55 1.32
N HIS A 82 -2.73 -10.45 2.19
CA HIS A 82 -2.80 -11.08 3.51
C HIS A 82 -2.97 -10.12 4.70
N ALA A 83 -2.55 -8.85 4.56
CA ALA A 83 -2.48 -7.90 5.68
C ALA A 83 -3.86 -7.34 6.10
N LYS A 84 -4.90 -7.54 5.27
CA LYS A 84 -6.30 -7.11 5.51
C LYS A 84 -6.49 -5.61 5.80
N TRP A 85 -5.50 -4.77 5.50
CA TRP A 85 -5.66 -3.32 5.45
C TRP A 85 -5.75 -2.85 3.99
N PRO A 86 -6.37 -1.69 3.73
CA PRO A 86 -6.53 -1.20 2.37
C PRO A 86 -5.20 -0.66 1.81
N PHE A 87 -5.02 -0.81 0.50
CA PHE A 87 -3.92 -0.20 -0.25
C PHE A 87 -4.48 0.81 -1.25
N PRO A 88 -3.80 1.95 -1.48
CA PRO A 88 -4.22 2.90 -2.50
C PRO A 88 -3.94 2.34 -3.88
N VAL A 89 -4.87 2.59 -4.80
CA VAL A 89 -4.77 2.12 -6.19
C VAL A 89 -5.04 3.25 -7.16
N LYS A 90 -4.36 3.23 -8.29
CA LYS A 90 -4.55 4.17 -9.40
C LYS A 90 -4.51 3.40 -10.72
N LEU A 91 -5.46 3.70 -11.60
CA LEU A 91 -5.44 3.17 -12.98
C LEU A 91 -4.45 4.00 -13.82
N VAL A 92 -3.60 3.32 -14.57
CA VAL A 92 -2.59 3.90 -15.46
C VAL A 92 -2.75 3.26 -16.83
N ARG A 93 -2.88 4.08 -17.88
CA ARG A 93 -2.97 3.59 -19.26
C ARG A 93 -1.66 3.77 -19.98
N ALA A 94 -1.28 2.75 -20.75
CA ALA A 94 -0.04 2.77 -21.52
C ALA A 94 0.00 3.87 -22.61
N ASP A 95 -1.17 4.31 -23.07
CA ASP A 95 -1.32 5.41 -24.03
C ASP A 95 -1.30 6.81 -23.39
N GLY A 96 -1.17 6.88 -22.06
CA GLY A 96 -1.15 8.14 -21.31
C GLY A 96 -2.51 8.82 -21.18
N THR A 97 -3.60 8.20 -21.62
CA THR A 97 -4.94 8.77 -21.47
C THR A 97 -5.43 8.68 -20.03
N ASP A 98 -6.18 9.70 -19.60
CA ASP A 98 -6.77 9.74 -18.26
C ASP A 98 -7.88 8.70 -18.12
N ALA A 99 -7.90 8.03 -16.97
CA ALA A 99 -8.98 7.12 -16.63
C ALA A 99 -10.30 7.87 -16.39
N GLU A 100 -11.41 7.36 -16.94
CA GLU A 100 -12.70 8.04 -16.90
C GLU A 100 -13.78 7.21 -16.18
N GLY A 101 -14.83 7.88 -15.73
CA GLY A 101 -16.01 7.24 -15.17
C GLY A 101 -16.01 7.09 -13.65
N GLU A 102 -17.14 6.61 -13.14
CA GLU A 102 -17.37 6.47 -11.70
C GLU A 102 -16.50 5.38 -11.09
N LEU A 103 -15.97 5.63 -9.90
CA LEU A 103 -15.24 4.62 -9.15
C LEU A 103 -16.18 3.47 -8.77
N ARG A 104 -15.74 2.24 -9.08
CA ARG A 104 -16.40 0.99 -8.71
C ARG A 104 -15.45 0.12 -7.89
N PRO A 105 -16.00 -0.72 -6.99
CA PRO A 105 -15.18 -1.66 -6.25
C PRO A 105 -14.79 -2.82 -7.17
N PHE A 106 -13.52 -3.18 -7.13
CA PHE A 106 -12.96 -4.36 -7.79
C PHE A 106 -12.29 -5.27 -6.76
N ARG A 107 -12.12 -6.53 -7.14
CA ARG A 107 -11.29 -7.53 -6.48
C ARG A 107 -10.20 -7.97 -7.44
N PHE A 108 -9.05 -8.34 -6.90
CA PHE A 108 -7.91 -8.77 -7.71
C PHE A 108 -7.62 -10.25 -7.52
N TYR A 109 -7.14 -10.87 -8.58
CA TYR A 109 -6.60 -12.22 -8.59
C TYR A 109 -5.19 -12.14 -9.16
N GLY A 110 -4.24 -12.86 -8.55
CA GLY A 110 -2.95 -13.02 -9.17
C GLY A 110 -2.97 -14.06 -10.30
N PRO A 111 -1.80 -14.32 -10.91
CA PRO A 111 -1.70 -15.13 -12.12
C PRO A 111 -1.68 -16.64 -11.86
N THR A 112 -1.77 -17.07 -10.60
CA THR A 112 -1.64 -18.49 -10.23
C THR A 112 -2.99 -19.21 -10.16
N CYS A 113 -2.93 -20.55 -10.18
CA CYS A 113 -4.13 -21.39 -10.00
C CYS A 113 -4.52 -21.60 -8.53
N ASP A 114 -3.76 -21.05 -7.57
CA ASP A 114 -4.06 -21.23 -6.15
C ASP A 114 -5.16 -20.25 -5.72
N SER A 115 -6.17 -20.79 -5.03
CA SER A 115 -7.28 -20.02 -4.49
C SER A 115 -6.89 -18.92 -3.51
N ILE A 116 -5.72 -19.02 -2.87
CA ILE A 116 -5.22 -17.98 -1.95
C ILE A 116 -4.61 -16.78 -2.68
N ASP A 117 -4.39 -16.87 -3.99
CA ASP A 117 -3.91 -15.77 -4.84
C ASP A 117 -5.07 -14.83 -5.24
N HIS A 118 -5.75 -14.33 -4.21
CA HIS A 118 -6.98 -13.56 -4.34
C HIS A 118 -7.05 -12.46 -3.27
N MET A 119 -7.21 -11.23 -3.74
CA MET A 119 -7.38 -10.04 -2.93
C MET A 119 -8.85 -9.58 -3.02
N PRO A 120 -9.64 -9.71 -1.94
CA PRO A 120 -11.08 -9.47 -1.99
C PRO A 120 -11.48 -8.00 -2.18
N GLY A 121 -10.56 -7.04 -2.00
CA GLY A 121 -10.86 -5.61 -2.10
C GLY A 121 -11.71 -5.08 -0.93
N PRO A 122 -12.46 -3.97 -1.12
CA PRO A 122 -12.69 -3.29 -2.38
C PRO A 122 -11.51 -2.41 -2.82
N PHE A 123 -11.08 -2.58 -4.07
CA PHE A 123 -10.18 -1.66 -4.76
C PHE A 123 -10.99 -0.72 -5.64
N TRP A 124 -10.98 0.58 -5.31
CA TRP A 124 -11.80 1.57 -6.01
C TRP A 124 -11.08 2.07 -7.26
N LEU A 125 -11.52 1.61 -8.43
CA LEU A 125 -10.96 2.00 -9.72
C LEU A 125 -12.06 2.55 -10.64
N PRO A 126 -11.71 3.37 -11.64
CA PRO A 126 -12.65 3.80 -12.67
C PRO A 126 -13.30 2.60 -13.37
N ALA A 127 -14.62 2.69 -13.62
CA ALA A 127 -15.41 1.58 -14.15
C ALA A 127 -14.97 1.09 -15.54
N ASP A 128 -14.22 1.92 -16.27
CA ASP A 128 -13.76 1.70 -17.63
C ASP A 128 -12.41 0.95 -17.72
N VAL A 129 -11.82 0.53 -16.58
CA VAL A 129 -10.63 -0.34 -16.52
C VAL A 129 -10.77 -1.54 -17.46
N ARG A 130 -9.75 -1.80 -18.28
CA ARG A 130 -9.78 -2.87 -19.28
C ARG A 130 -8.49 -3.67 -19.30
N GLU A 131 -8.53 -4.79 -20.02
CA GLU A 131 -7.37 -5.61 -20.30
C GLU A 131 -6.27 -4.78 -20.97
N GLY A 132 -5.04 -4.97 -20.54
CA GLY A 132 -3.87 -4.20 -20.97
C GLY A 132 -3.61 -2.91 -20.19
N ASP A 133 -4.57 -2.41 -19.40
CA ASP A 133 -4.31 -1.30 -18.49
C ASP A 133 -3.40 -1.75 -17.33
N TYR A 134 -2.75 -0.78 -16.68
CA TYR A 134 -1.92 -1.00 -15.51
C TYR A 134 -2.61 -0.46 -14.25
N ILE A 135 -2.42 -1.13 -13.14
CA ILE A 135 -2.85 -0.68 -11.82
C ILE A 135 -1.59 -0.43 -11.00
N GLU A 136 -1.40 0.83 -10.62
CA GLU A 136 -0.42 1.20 -9.61
C GLU A 136 -1.03 0.94 -8.23
N ILE A 137 -0.36 0.11 -7.42
CA ILE A 137 -0.71 -0.17 -6.02
C ILE A 137 0.39 0.45 -5.16
N GLY A 138 0.05 1.54 -4.46
CA GLY A 138 1.02 2.28 -3.65
C GLY A 138 1.22 1.66 -2.27
N MET A 139 2.20 2.19 -1.53
CA MET A 139 2.47 1.86 -0.12
C MET A 139 2.94 0.41 0.11
N LEU A 140 3.65 -0.19 -0.86
CA LEU A 140 4.09 -1.60 -0.87
C LEU A 140 5.60 -1.78 -0.64
N GLY A 141 6.32 -0.74 -0.22
CA GLY A 141 7.77 -0.87 -0.01
C GLY A 141 8.18 -1.68 1.23
N ALA A 142 7.23 -1.99 2.11
CA ALA A 142 7.44 -2.90 3.23
C ALA A 142 6.86 -4.28 2.93
N TYR A 143 7.59 -5.34 3.32
CA TYR A 143 7.23 -6.77 3.27
C TYR A 143 6.88 -7.36 1.90
N GLY A 144 5.97 -6.76 1.11
CA GLY A 144 5.49 -7.31 -0.17
C GLY A 144 6.61 -7.74 -1.11
N VAL A 145 7.45 -6.79 -1.54
CA VAL A 145 8.59 -7.07 -2.43
C VAL A 145 9.60 -8.05 -1.80
N ALA A 146 9.81 -7.96 -0.49
CA ALA A 146 10.74 -8.83 0.23
C ALA A 146 10.25 -10.28 0.33
N MET A 147 8.94 -10.51 0.23
CA MET A 147 8.28 -11.81 0.33
C MET A 147 8.01 -12.45 -1.03
N ALA A 148 8.38 -11.79 -2.13
CA ALA A 148 8.17 -12.30 -3.48
C ALA A 148 8.94 -13.60 -3.73
N THR A 149 8.29 -14.51 -4.46
CA THR A 149 8.80 -15.84 -4.80
C THR A 149 8.75 -16.09 -6.31
N GLY A 150 9.37 -17.18 -6.75
CA GLY A 150 9.30 -17.66 -8.13
C GLY A 150 8.15 -18.64 -8.42
N PHE A 151 7.06 -18.61 -7.63
CA PHE A 151 6.02 -19.63 -7.71
C PHE A 151 5.35 -19.66 -9.10
N ASN A 152 5.14 -20.86 -9.66
CA ASN A 152 4.69 -21.09 -11.03
C ASN A 152 5.53 -20.40 -12.13
N GLY A 153 6.76 -19.96 -11.82
CA GLY A 153 7.63 -19.25 -12.76
C GLY A 153 7.33 -17.76 -12.92
N TYR A 154 6.41 -17.20 -12.13
CA TYR A 154 6.16 -15.76 -12.06
C TYR A 154 7.18 -15.07 -11.13
N GLY A 155 7.24 -13.73 -11.15
CA GLY A 155 8.09 -12.93 -10.25
C GLY A 155 9.23 -12.17 -10.93
N GLN A 156 9.30 -12.18 -12.27
CA GLN A 156 10.17 -11.25 -13.00
C GLN A 156 9.62 -9.84 -12.83
N THR A 157 10.46 -8.92 -12.37
CA THR A 157 10.10 -7.53 -12.11
C THR A 157 11.20 -6.61 -12.63
N ASP A 158 10.78 -5.45 -13.13
CA ASP A 158 11.68 -4.35 -13.46
C ASP A 158 11.55 -3.28 -12.38
N THR A 159 12.69 -2.80 -11.88
CA THR A 159 12.74 -1.74 -10.87
C THR A 159 13.16 -0.43 -11.51
N VAL A 160 12.36 0.61 -11.29
CA VAL A 160 12.65 1.96 -11.75
C VAL A 160 12.60 2.92 -10.56
N PHE A 161 13.59 3.80 -10.45
CA PHE A 161 13.65 4.83 -9.40
C PHE A 161 13.04 6.12 -9.91
N MET A 162 12.08 6.67 -9.15
CA MET A 162 11.37 7.90 -9.44
C MET A 162 11.54 8.88 -8.27
N ASP A 163 11.47 10.18 -8.55
CA ASP A 163 11.51 11.25 -7.54
C ASP A 163 10.10 11.78 -7.17
N ASP A 164 9.05 11.14 -7.70
CA ASP A 164 7.66 11.50 -7.44
C ASP A 164 7.26 11.33 -5.98
N ALA A 165 6.34 12.17 -5.53
CA ALA A 165 5.74 12.04 -4.21
C ALA A 165 4.97 10.72 -4.05
N PRO A 166 5.01 10.08 -2.86
CA PRO A 166 4.21 8.89 -2.60
C PRO A 166 2.71 9.24 -2.57
N MET A 167 1.86 8.23 -2.79
CA MET A 167 0.40 8.41 -2.75
C MET A 167 -0.11 8.96 -1.41
N ALA A 168 0.60 8.70 -0.32
CA ALA A 168 0.47 9.43 0.93
C ALA A 168 1.75 9.42 1.74
N SER A 169 1.86 10.34 2.70
CA SER A 169 3.05 10.44 3.53
C SER A 169 2.80 10.84 4.98
N LEU A 170 3.53 10.20 5.90
CA LEU A 170 3.72 10.66 7.28
C LEU A 170 4.80 11.72 7.42
N PHE A 171 5.67 11.87 6.42
CA PHE A 171 6.85 12.72 6.41
C PHE A 171 6.65 14.04 5.65
N GLY A 172 5.45 14.29 5.15
CA GLY A 172 5.11 15.53 4.44
C GLY A 172 5.55 15.55 2.97
N LEU A 173 5.90 14.40 2.39
CA LEU A 173 6.25 14.26 0.97
C LEU A 173 5.03 14.16 0.05
N GLY A 174 3.86 13.89 0.63
CA GLY A 174 2.58 13.70 -0.08
C GLY A 174 1.40 13.99 0.85
N PRO A 175 0.16 13.79 0.39
CA PRO A 175 -1.02 14.02 1.22
C PRO A 175 -1.05 13.03 2.41
N ARG A 176 -1.55 13.48 3.57
CA ARG A 176 -1.70 12.59 4.74
C ARG A 176 -2.92 11.66 4.68
N HIS A 177 -3.79 11.88 3.69
CA HIS A 177 -5.05 11.17 3.55
C HIS A 177 -5.22 10.68 2.11
N ILE A 178 -5.49 9.38 1.97
CA ILE A 178 -5.82 8.76 0.68
C ILE A 178 -7.33 8.59 0.64
N SER A 179 -7.98 9.23 -0.34
CA SER A 179 -9.41 9.04 -0.55
C SER A 179 -9.66 7.61 -1.03
N THR A 180 -10.28 6.77 -0.19
CA THR A 180 -10.99 5.60 -0.71
C THR A 180 -12.23 6.12 -1.43
N GLY A 181 -12.53 5.65 -2.64
CA GLY A 181 -13.64 6.14 -3.47
C GLY A 181 -15.06 6.02 -2.87
N GLY A 182 -15.19 5.67 -1.59
CA GLY A 182 -16.45 5.64 -0.86
C GLY A 182 -17.02 7.05 -0.69
N LYS A 183 -18.17 7.28 -1.34
CA LYS A 183 -19.04 8.47 -1.27
C LYS A 183 -18.58 9.54 -0.27
N ARG A 184 -18.18 10.71 -0.79
CA ARG A 184 -18.20 11.98 -0.03
C ARG A 184 -19.53 12.05 0.71
N GLY A 185 -19.49 11.88 2.04
CA GLY A 185 -20.66 12.12 2.88
C GLY A 185 -21.15 13.53 2.55
N LYS A 186 -22.36 13.65 2.00
CA LYS A 186 -23.05 14.94 1.90
C LYS A 186 -22.97 15.57 3.29
N LYS A 187 -22.19 16.65 3.44
CA LYS A 187 -22.35 17.55 4.59
C LYS A 187 -23.82 17.92 4.60
N ARG A 188 -24.59 17.33 5.52
CA ARG A 188 -25.92 17.83 5.86
C ARG A 188 -25.66 19.17 6.51
N SER A 189 -25.86 20.25 5.76
CA SER A 189 -26.09 21.56 6.35
C SER A 189 -27.31 21.43 7.25
N LYS A 190 -27.10 21.59 8.55
CA LYS A 190 -28.13 22.11 9.44
C LYS A 190 -27.97 23.62 9.48
#